data_AF-A0A150XR21-F1
#
_entry.id   AF-A0A150XR21-F1
#
_cell.length_a   1.000
_cell.length_b   1.000
_cell.length_c   1.000
_cell.angle_alpha   90.00
_cell.angle_beta   90.00
_cell.angle_gamma   90.00
#
_symmetry.space_group_name_H-M   'P 1'
#
loop_
_entity.id
_entity.type
_entity.pdbx_description
1 polymer ?
#
loop_
_entity_poly.entity_id
_entity_poly.type
_entity_poly.pdbx_seq_one_letter_code
_entity_poly.pdbx_strand_id
1 'polypeptide(L)'
;MNPTFVYLAQNTSKDIQWGRDSRSMLEVSLDKLYQNYNDKFHQSIIIFHEGDFNESDQRNVIKGRPEISFQEVEFKIPEFLDKSLVPDMWVSSAGSAYGEWGLGHRHMCRFYTLQLFDIVNDLGFDWVCRFDDDSILHSPIDYDIFEYMEHNNYEYGYRVDSQEPYRLTEGFSDALHNYIRENKVVPTFFEDHLWNPGLSDKLRNLMYQLLSIRFPLMKNDLKIKGVYDNWGYFNNFFISKLSFWKSEPVQHFLHHFDQMGASHIYRWNDLVMQSAAVQIFMEKERVHKFEDWTYEHATIRKGILEYGGIWLGTEDKEAKDVKAFIKRHGKAVFDLEKTF
;
A
#
# COMPACT_ATOMS: atom_id res chain seq x y z
N MET A 1 2.31 3.93 -24.13
CA MET A 1 2.69 4.07 -22.73
C MET A 1 2.62 5.54 -22.39
N ASN A 2 1.76 5.90 -21.46
CA ASN A 2 1.57 7.19 -20.85
C ASN A 2 1.60 7.00 -19.31
N PRO A 3 2.78 7.05 -18.68
CA PRO A 3 2.93 6.78 -17.26
C PRO A 3 2.82 8.05 -16.41
N THR A 4 2.51 7.86 -15.12
CA THR A 4 2.60 8.93 -14.12
C THR A 4 3.08 8.41 -12.78
N PHE A 5 3.85 9.20 -12.07
CA PHE A 5 4.01 9.07 -10.62
C PHE A 5 2.80 9.66 -9.90
N VAL A 6 2.48 9.12 -8.73
CA VAL A 6 1.39 9.62 -7.88
C VAL A 6 1.83 9.72 -6.43
N TYR A 7 1.38 10.78 -5.78
CA TYR A 7 1.48 11.02 -4.35
C TYR A 7 0.10 11.31 -3.80
N LEU A 8 -0.21 10.87 -2.58
CA LEU A 8 -1.27 11.45 -1.76
C LEU A 8 -0.60 12.14 -0.59
N ALA A 9 -0.77 13.45 -0.47
CA ALA A 9 -0.02 14.24 0.49
C ALA A 9 -0.91 15.24 1.23
N GLN A 10 -0.43 15.63 2.41
CA GLN A 10 -1.03 16.69 3.23
C GLN A 10 -0.10 17.90 3.31
N ASN A 11 -0.67 19.10 3.24
CA ASN A 11 0.00 20.36 3.41
C ASN A 11 0.00 20.78 4.89
N THR A 12 0.75 20.06 5.72
CA THR A 12 0.84 20.36 7.16
C THR A 12 2.24 20.18 7.69
N SER A 13 2.64 21.08 8.60
CA SER A 13 3.88 20.98 9.36
C SER A 13 3.80 20.02 10.55
N LYS A 14 2.59 19.54 10.87
CA LYS A 14 2.35 18.53 11.90
C LYS A 14 1.04 17.81 11.64
N ASP A 15 1.11 16.61 11.08
CA ASP A 15 -0.08 15.78 10.91
C ASP A 15 -0.60 15.23 12.25
N ILE A 16 -1.87 14.81 12.24
CA ILE A 16 -2.57 14.39 13.46
C ILE A 16 -2.17 12.98 13.90
N GLN A 17 -1.85 12.09 12.96
CA GLN A 17 -1.64 10.66 13.21
C GLN A 17 -0.21 10.37 13.71
N TRP A 18 0.78 11.03 13.12
CA TRP A 18 2.20 10.77 13.32
C TRP A 18 2.93 11.95 13.95
N GLY A 19 2.39 13.16 13.84
CA GLY A 19 3.02 14.39 14.34
C GLY A 19 4.24 14.82 13.52
N ARG A 20 4.32 14.39 12.24
CA ARG A 20 5.38 14.72 11.28
C ARG A 20 4.99 15.93 10.43
N ASP A 21 6.02 16.60 9.93
CA ASP A 21 5.90 17.63 8.91
C ASP A 21 5.73 16.98 7.53
N SER A 22 4.48 16.67 7.18
CA SER A 22 4.16 15.97 5.92
C SER A 22 4.49 16.82 4.70
N ARG A 23 4.37 18.15 4.82
CA ARG A 23 4.76 19.07 3.76
C ARG A 23 6.26 18.96 3.44
N SER A 24 7.10 19.02 4.47
CA SER A 24 8.55 18.91 4.30
C SER A 24 8.98 17.52 3.82
N MET A 25 8.30 16.45 4.27
CA MET A 25 8.59 15.09 3.77
C MET A 25 8.34 14.98 2.26
N LEU A 26 7.19 15.49 1.79
CA LEU A 26 6.86 15.51 0.37
C LEU A 26 7.93 16.26 -0.45
N GLU A 27 8.35 17.43 0.01
CA GLU A 27 9.40 18.21 -0.68
C GLU A 27 10.71 17.43 -0.76
N VAL A 28 11.14 16.78 0.33
CA VAL A 28 12.35 15.94 0.33
C VAL A 28 12.21 14.72 -0.59
N SER A 29 11.04 14.08 -0.61
CA SER A 29 10.75 12.96 -1.52
C SER A 29 10.86 13.40 -2.98
N LEU A 30 10.21 14.51 -3.34
CA LEU A 30 10.26 15.07 -4.69
C LEU A 30 11.68 15.48 -5.08
N ASP A 31 12.43 16.15 -4.21
CA ASP A 31 13.82 16.52 -4.46
C ASP A 31 14.66 15.29 -4.82
N LYS A 32 14.46 14.20 -4.09
CA LYS A 32 15.16 12.93 -4.28
C LYS A 32 14.72 12.19 -5.53
N LEU A 33 13.42 12.19 -5.84
CA LEU A 33 12.90 11.63 -7.09
C LEU A 33 13.47 12.38 -8.30
N TYR A 34 13.50 13.72 -8.30
CA TYR A 34 14.09 14.51 -9.39
C TYR A 34 15.59 14.24 -9.52
N GLN A 35 16.33 14.37 -8.43
CA GLN A 35 17.79 14.18 -8.39
C GLN A 35 18.20 12.81 -8.96
N ASN A 36 17.46 11.76 -8.62
CA ASN A 36 17.86 10.38 -8.90
C ASN A 36 17.13 9.72 -10.08
N TYR A 37 16.08 10.36 -10.61
CA TYR A 37 15.29 9.81 -11.73
C TYR A 37 14.73 10.91 -12.64
N ASN A 38 13.87 11.78 -12.13
CA ASN A 38 12.96 12.55 -12.99
C ASN A 38 13.64 13.69 -13.76
N ASP A 39 14.81 14.19 -13.32
CA ASP A 39 15.62 15.13 -14.11
C ASP A 39 16.10 14.53 -15.45
N LYS A 40 16.11 13.19 -15.57
CA LYS A 40 16.51 12.48 -16.80
C LYS A 40 15.31 12.07 -17.67
N PHE A 41 14.22 11.62 -17.04
CA PHE A 41 13.12 10.96 -17.74
C PHE A 41 11.86 11.81 -17.88
N HIS A 42 11.75 12.92 -17.13
CA HIS A 42 10.66 13.90 -17.28
C HIS A 42 9.25 13.29 -17.26
N GLN A 43 9.01 12.33 -16.36
CA GLN A 43 7.71 11.69 -16.24
C GLN A 43 6.72 12.58 -15.49
N SER A 44 5.45 12.44 -15.85
CA SER A 44 4.34 13.16 -15.23
C SER A 44 4.22 12.78 -13.75
N ILE A 45 3.83 13.73 -12.91
CA ILE A 45 3.63 13.54 -11.46
C ILE A 45 2.30 14.16 -11.06
N ILE A 46 1.45 13.40 -10.40
CA ILE A 46 0.18 13.89 -9.83
C ILE A 46 0.29 13.87 -8.30
N ILE A 47 -0.01 15.01 -7.68
CA ILE A 47 -0.12 15.12 -6.23
C ILE A 47 -1.60 15.25 -5.88
N PHE A 48 -2.15 14.20 -5.29
CA PHE A 48 -3.49 14.16 -4.73
C PHE A 48 -3.54 14.82 -3.35
N HIS A 49 -4.61 15.57 -3.08
CA HIS A 49 -4.81 16.25 -1.80
C HIS A 49 -6.29 16.53 -1.48
N GLU A 50 -6.63 16.78 -0.22
CA GLU A 50 -8.02 17.04 0.25
C GLU A 50 -8.33 18.55 0.36
N GLY A 51 -7.86 19.36 -0.59
CA GLY A 51 -8.10 20.81 -0.63
C GLY A 51 -7.20 21.66 0.29
N ASP A 52 -6.18 21.07 0.91
CA ASP A 52 -5.24 21.74 1.83
C ASP A 52 -4.03 22.40 1.15
N PHE A 53 -3.82 22.16 -0.15
CA PHE A 53 -2.87 22.92 -0.99
C PHE A 53 -3.59 24.06 -1.71
N ASN A 54 -3.43 25.30 -1.23
CA ASN A 54 -3.91 26.47 -1.98
C ASN A 54 -3.02 26.74 -3.21
N GLU A 55 -3.47 27.61 -4.12
CA GLU A 55 -2.73 27.90 -5.35
C GLU A 55 -1.28 28.37 -5.12
N SER A 56 -1.00 29.09 -4.04
CA SER A 56 0.36 29.54 -3.73
C SER A 56 1.24 28.37 -3.35
N ASP A 57 0.72 27.44 -2.55
CA ASP A 57 1.44 26.23 -2.14
C ASP A 57 1.73 25.32 -3.33
N GLN A 58 0.73 25.15 -4.21
CA GLN A 58 0.90 24.40 -5.46
C GLN A 58 1.96 25.05 -6.35
N ARG A 59 1.90 26.37 -6.58
CA ARG A 59 2.92 27.11 -7.34
C ARG A 59 4.32 26.96 -6.74
N ASN A 60 4.44 26.88 -5.42
CA ASN A 60 5.72 26.68 -4.74
C ASN A 60 6.30 25.28 -5.02
N VAL A 61 5.49 24.22 -5.01
CA VAL A 61 5.96 22.86 -5.39
C VAL A 61 6.35 22.77 -6.85
N ILE A 62 5.52 23.34 -7.73
CA ILE A 62 5.67 23.23 -9.19
C ILE A 62 6.88 24.02 -9.68
N LYS A 63 7.41 24.96 -8.89
CA LYS A 63 8.49 25.85 -9.32
C LYS A 63 9.74 25.05 -9.75
N GLY A 64 10.01 25.07 -11.06
CA GLY A 64 11.13 24.33 -11.67
C GLY A 64 10.84 22.85 -11.96
N ARG A 65 9.59 22.41 -11.78
CA ARG A 65 9.09 21.03 -11.89
C ARG A 65 7.80 21.00 -12.73
N PRO A 66 7.86 21.37 -14.02
CA PRO A 66 6.67 21.52 -14.86
C PRO A 66 5.85 20.23 -15.05
N GLU A 67 6.43 19.07 -14.74
CA GLU A 67 5.78 17.75 -14.80
C GLU A 67 4.80 17.51 -13.63
N ILE A 68 4.82 18.35 -12.60
CA ILE A 68 3.93 18.23 -11.43
C ILE A 68 2.58 18.89 -11.71
N SER A 69 1.52 18.15 -11.44
CA SER A 69 0.14 18.63 -11.38
C SER A 69 -0.50 18.26 -10.03
N PHE A 70 -1.55 18.98 -9.65
CA PHE A 70 -2.33 18.70 -8.45
C PHE A 70 -3.74 18.25 -8.83
N GLN A 71 -4.26 17.29 -8.08
CA GLN A 71 -5.63 16.81 -8.23
C GLN A 71 -6.30 16.76 -6.86
N GLU A 72 -7.33 17.57 -6.67
CA GLU A 72 -8.12 17.52 -5.45
C GLU A 72 -8.98 16.24 -5.42
N VAL A 73 -9.04 15.59 -4.26
CA VAL A 73 -9.86 14.43 -3.96
C VAL A 73 -10.65 14.68 -2.68
N GLU A 74 -11.81 14.04 -2.57
CA GLU A 74 -12.66 14.15 -1.39
C GLU A 74 -12.88 12.77 -0.78
N PHE A 75 -12.57 12.62 0.50
CA PHE A 75 -12.84 11.38 1.21
C PHE A 75 -14.17 11.42 1.97
N LYS A 76 -14.97 10.37 1.75
CA LYS A 76 -16.27 10.17 2.38
C LYS A 76 -16.41 8.73 2.81
N ILE A 77 -17.12 8.52 3.92
CA ILE A 77 -17.65 7.20 4.25
C ILE A 77 -18.70 6.84 3.18
N PRO A 78 -18.57 5.71 2.48
CA PRO A 78 -19.50 5.28 1.45
C PRO A 78 -20.95 5.19 1.97
N GLU A 79 -21.92 5.55 1.13
CA GLU A 79 -23.34 5.62 1.51
C GLU A 79 -23.92 4.26 1.91
N PHE A 80 -23.39 3.17 1.38
CA PHE A 80 -23.82 1.81 1.73
C PHE A 80 -23.39 1.38 3.14
N LEU A 81 -22.45 2.09 3.77
CA LEU A 81 -22.00 1.79 5.13
C LEU A 81 -22.85 2.52 6.16
N ASP A 82 -23.30 1.76 7.15
CA ASP A 82 -23.85 2.33 8.38
C ASP A 82 -22.74 3.07 9.13
N LYS A 83 -22.81 4.40 9.09
CA LYS A 83 -21.85 5.29 9.75
C LYS A 83 -21.75 5.05 11.25
N SER A 84 -22.79 4.51 11.89
CA SER A 84 -22.76 4.19 13.33
C SER A 84 -21.82 3.03 13.67
N LEU A 85 -21.44 2.22 12.68
CA LEU A 85 -20.49 1.13 12.82
C LEU A 85 -19.04 1.55 12.55
N VAL A 86 -18.81 2.78 12.05
CA VAL A 86 -17.48 3.27 11.69
C VAL A 86 -16.93 4.11 12.85
N PRO A 87 -15.97 3.58 13.65
CA PRO A 87 -15.41 4.35 14.76
C PRO A 87 -14.47 5.44 14.25
N ASP A 88 -14.41 6.63 14.86
CA ASP A 88 -13.45 7.67 14.43
C ASP A 88 -12.00 7.17 14.50
N MET A 89 -11.66 6.51 15.61
CA MET A 89 -10.38 5.83 15.83
C MET A 89 -10.63 4.33 15.96
N TRP A 90 -10.01 3.53 15.09
CA TRP A 90 -9.99 2.08 15.26
C TRP A 90 -8.82 1.68 16.13
N VAL A 91 -9.07 0.82 17.11
CA VAL A 91 -8.08 0.29 18.04
C VAL A 91 -8.02 -1.23 17.89
N SER A 92 -6.81 -1.77 17.85
CA SER A 92 -6.59 -3.21 17.80
C SER A 92 -7.31 -3.95 18.94
N SER A 93 -7.83 -5.14 18.65
CA SER A 93 -8.42 -6.05 19.65
C SER A 93 -7.44 -6.39 20.77
N ALA A 94 -6.13 -6.31 20.51
CA ALA A 94 -5.05 -6.51 21.47
C ALA A 94 -4.71 -5.25 22.31
N GLY A 95 -5.34 -4.10 22.05
CA GLY A 95 -5.13 -2.83 22.76
C GLY A 95 -4.39 -1.76 21.96
N SER A 96 -4.41 -0.52 22.46
CA SER A 96 -3.84 0.68 21.81
C SER A 96 -2.32 0.64 21.61
N ALA A 97 -1.60 -0.11 22.44
CA ALA A 97 -0.16 -0.36 22.26
C ALA A 97 0.19 -0.98 20.90
N TYR A 98 -0.81 -1.54 20.21
CA TYR A 98 -0.66 -2.25 18.94
C TYR A 98 -1.26 -1.50 17.75
N GLY A 99 -1.54 -0.21 17.92
CA GLY A 99 -1.91 0.71 16.86
C GLY A 99 -3.31 1.29 17.06
N GLU A 100 -3.38 2.61 16.86
CA GLU A 100 -4.62 3.37 16.73
C GLU A 100 -4.62 4.00 15.34
N TRP A 101 -5.68 3.77 14.58
CA TRP A 101 -5.76 4.19 13.18
C TRP A 101 -6.98 5.08 12.98
N GLY A 102 -6.73 6.35 12.66
CA GLY A 102 -7.80 7.32 12.43
C GLY A 102 -8.53 7.13 11.11
N LEU A 103 -9.68 7.81 10.99
CA LEU A 103 -10.51 7.76 9.79
C LEU A 103 -9.76 8.19 8.52
N GLY A 104 -8.88 9.20 8.60
CA GLY A 104 -8.06 9.63 7.47
C GLY A 104 -7.17 8.52 6.90
N HIS A 105 -6.56 7.69 7.75
CA HIS A 105 -5.78 6.53 7.29
C HIS A 105 -6.68 5.52 6.57
N ARG A 106 -7.88 5.27 7.08
CA ARG A 106 -8.81 4.30 6.46
C ARG A 106 -9.37 4.82 5.12
N HIS A 107 -9.58 6.12 5.00
CA HIS A 107 -9.88 6.77 3.72
C HIS A 107 -8.74 6.62 2.72
N MET A 108 -7.50 6.87 3.15
CA MET A 108 -6.30 6.65 2.33
C MET A 108 -6.20 5.19 1.83
N CYS A 109 -6.40 4.19 2.70
CA CYS A 109 -6.39 2.79 2.29
C CYS A 109 -7.44 2.52 1.21
N ARG A 110 -8.66 3.04 1.36
CA ARG A 110 -9.71 2.87 0.34
C ARG A 110 -9.36 3.58 -0.97
N PHE A 111 -8.80 4.78 -0.90
CA PHE A 111 -8.36 5.53 -2.08
C PHE A 111 -7.36 4.71 -2.90
N TYR A 112 -6.30 4.20 -2.26
CA TYR A 112 -5.30 3.39 -2.94
C TYR A 112 -5.80 2.00 -3.37
N THR A 113 -6.84 1.46 -2.72
CA THR A 113 -7.42 0.17 -3.11
C THR A 113 -8.35 0.28 -4.32
N LEU A 114 -9.10 1.37 -4.44
CA LEU A 114 -10.17 1.50 -5.46
C LEU A 114 -10.03 2.73 -6.34
N GLN A 115 -10.03 3.92 -5.73
CA GLN A 115 -10.27 5.17 -6.46
C GLN A 115 -9.09 5.60 -7.33
N LEU A 116 -7.86 5.34 -6.89
CA LEU A 116 -6.65 5.76 -7.58
C LEU A 116 -6.66 5.29 -9.04
N PHE A 117 -6.94 4.02 -9.29
CA PHE A 117 -6.82 3.42 -10.62
C PHE A 117 -7.83 4.01 -11.61
N ASP A 118 -9.04 4.32 -11.14
CA ASP A 118 -10.07 4.96 -11.95
C ASP A 118 -9.68 6.40 -12.29
N ILE A 119 -9.28 7.19 -11.29
CA ILE A 119 -8.92 8.59 -11.48
C ILE A 119 -7.73 8.72 -12.43
N VAL A 120 -6.67 7.94 -12.21
CA VAL A 120 -5.47 7.99 -13.06
C VAL A 120 -5.77 7.54 -14.50
N ASN A 121 -6.60 6.52 -14.68
CA ASN A 121 -7.04 6.08 -16.00
C ASN A 121 -7.90 7.15 -16.71
N ASP A 122 -8.80 7.80 -15.99
CA ASP A 122 -9.68 8.85 -16.55
C ASP A 122 -8.91 10.12 -16.93
N LEU A 123 -7.78 10.38 -16.28
CA LEU A 123 -6.80 11.41 -16.67
C LEU A 123 -5.96 11.02 -17.91
N GLY A 124 -6.15 9.81 -18.44
CA GLY A 124 -5.56 9.34 -19.70
C GLY A 124 -4.24 8.59 -19.57
N PHE A 125 -3.82 8.24 -18.36
CA PHE A 125 -2.61 7.42 -18.14
C PHE A 125 -2.92 5.93 -18.27
N ASP A 126 -1.92 5.12 -18.60
CA ASP A 126 -2.02 3.66 -18.69
C ASP A 126 -1.14 2.92 -17.66
N TRP A 127 -0.25 3.66 -17.00
CA TRP A 127 0.66 3.19 -15.95
C TRP A 127 0.69 4.17 -14.77
N VAL A 128 0.78 3.62 -13.56
CA VAL A 128 0.89 4.40 -12.33
C VAL A 128 2.08 3.92 -11.50
N CYS A 129 2.84 4.85 -10.91
CA CYS A 129 3.85 4.55 -9.90
C CYS A 129 3.59 5.37 -8.64
N ARG A 130 3.23 4.70 -7.54
CA ARG A 130 3.00 5.36 -6.25
C ARG A 130 4.32 5.60 -5.53
N PHE A 131 4.44 6.80 -4.96
CA PHE A 131 5.31 7.11 -3.83
C PHE A 131 4.44 7.68 -2.71
N ASP A 132 4.65 7.21 -1.48
CA ASP A 132 4.17 7.96 -0.31
C ASP A 132 4.96 9.27 -0.15
N ASP A 133 4.38 10.23 0.59
CA ASP A 133 4.99 11.53 0.86
C ASP A 133 6.33 11.45 1.61
N ASP A 134 6.63 10.33 2.27
CA ASP A 134 7.89 10.02 2.95
C ASP A 134 8.70 8.89 2.26
N SER A 135 8.42 8.62 0.99
CA SER A 135 9.19 7.67 0.18
C SER A 135 10.42 8.32 -0.42
N ILE A 136 11.61 7.86 -0.07
CA ILE A 136 12.88 8.48 -0.48
C ILE A 136 13.68 7.55 -1.39
N LEU A 137 13.86 7.97 -2.64
CA LEU A 137 14.77 7.32 -3.60
C LEU A 137 16.20 7.84 -3.39
N HIS A 138 17.10 7.02 -2.83
CA HIS A 138 18.46 7.47 -2.49
C HIS A 138 19.45 7.28 -3.63
N SER A 139 19.36 6.17 -4.36
CA SER A 139 20.28 5.85 -5.45
C SER A 139 19.79 6.41 -6.79
N PRO A 140 20.70 6.91 -7.64
CA PRO A 140 20.38 7.20 -9.04
C PRO A 140 19.88 5.94 -9.74
N ILE A 141 18.87 6.10 -10.59
CA ILE A 141 18.41 5.10 -11.54
C ILE A 141 18.78 5.62 -12.94
N ASP A 142 19.41 4.77 -13.74
CA ASP A 142 19.96 5.14 -15.06
C ASP A 142 19.14 4.56 -16.25
N TYR A 143 17.93 4.06 -15.98
CA TYR A 143 16.98 3.57 -16.97
C TYR A 143 15.55 4.01 -16.63
N ASP A 144 14.67 4.06 -17.64
CA ASP A 144 13.27 4.37 -17.42
C ASP A 144 12.54 3.14 -16.83
N ILE A 145 12.00 3.27 -15.62
CA ILE A 145 11.37 2.14 -14.92
C ILE A 145 10.07 1.68 -15.59
N PHE A 146 9.35 2.56 -16.28
CA PHE A 146 8.12 2.20 -16.98
C PHE A 146 8.44 1.45 -18.28
N GLU A 147 9.42 1.95 -19.06
CA GLU A 147 9.87 1.24 -20.26
C GLU A 147 10.46 -0.12 -19.90
N TYR A 148 11.22 -0.20 -18.80
CA TYR A 148 11.74 -1.46 -18.31
C TYR A 148 10.63 -2.46 -17.99
N MET A 149 9.56 -2.02 -17.30
CA MET A 149 8.42 -2.87 -16.99
C MET A 149 7.70 -3.35 -18.26
N GLU A 150 7.41 -2.45 -19.20
CA GLU A 150 6.72 -2.78 -20.46
C GLU A 150 7.57 -3.71 -21.35
N HIS A 151 8.87 -3.43 -21.51
CA HIS A 151 9.78 -4.25 -22.32
C HIS A 151 9.96 -5.67 -21.77
N ASN A 152 9.97 -5.83 -20.44
CA ASN A 152 10.11 -7.14 -19.79
C ASN A 152 8.77 -7.82 -19.51
N ASN A 153 7.66 -7.25 -20.02
CA ASN A 153 6.32 -7.82 -19.92
C ASN A 153 5.86 -7.99 -18.45
N TYR A 154 6.29 -7.10 -17.58
CA TYR A 154 5.80 -6.99 -16.20
C TYR A 154 4.55 -6.12 -16.14
N GLU A 155 3.73 -6.28 -15.10
CA GLU A 155 2.50 -5.51 -14.88
C GLU A 155 2.35 -4.97 -13.45
N TYR A 156 3.12 -5.52 -12.50
CA TYR A 156 3.21 -5.01 -11.14
C TYR A 156 4.65 -5.09 -10.65
N GLY A 157 5.17 -3.98 -10.12
CA GLY A 157 6.52 -3.83 -9.64
C GLY A 157 6.54 -3.25 -8.23
N TYR A 158 7.43 -3.75 -7.38
CA TYR A 158 7.53 -3.32 -5.97
C TYR A 158 8.97 -3.38 -5.46
N ARG A 159 9.22 -2.80 -4.28
CA ARG A 159 10.57 -2.70 -3.71
C ARG A 159 10.83 -3.59 -2.50
N VAL A 160 9.81 -3.82 -1.67
CA VAL A 160 9.93 -4.47 -0.36
C VAL A 160 8.78 -5.44 -0.13
N ASP A 161 9.08 -6.65 0.33
CA ASP A 161 8.07 -7.56 0.86
C ASP A 161 7.74 -7.17 2.31
N SER A 162 6.46 -7.16 2.67
CA SER A 162 6.03 -6.86 4.04
C SER A 162 4.91 -7.81 4.46
N GLN A 163 4.90 -8.17 5.74
CA GLN A 163 3.87 -9.00 6.33
C GLN A 163 2.98 -8.16 7.23
N GLU A 164 1.68 -8.21 6.98
CA GLU A 164 0.74 -7.51 7.81
C GLU A 164 0.32 -8.34 9.03
N PRO A 165 0.38 -7.79 10.26
CA PRO A 165 -0.02 -8.55 11.45
C PRO A 165 -1.47 -9.01 11.37
N TYR A 166 -1.71 -10.32 11.53
CA TYR A 166 -3.04 -10.97 11.44
C TYR A 166 -4.16 -10.27 12.21
N ARG A 167 -3.84 -9.75 13.39
CA ARG A 167 -4.80 -9.06 14.26
C ARG A 167 -5.29 -7.71 13.70
N LEU A 168 -4.56 -7.11 12.75
CA LEU A 168 -5.00 -5.90 12.05
C LEU A 168 -5.93 -6.24 10.87
N THR A 169 -5.87 -7.48 10.40
CA THR A 169 -6.62 -7.99 9.25
C THR A 169 -7.51 -9.18 9.63
N GLU A 170 -8.03 -9.19 10.87
CA GLU A 170 -8.91 -10.26 11.36
C GLU A 170 -10.07 -10.49 10.38
N GLY A 171 -10.33 -11.77 10.05
CA GLY A 171 -11.37 -12.18 9.10
C GLY A 171 -11.00 -12.06 7.61
N PHE A 172 -9.88 -11.41 7.27
CA PHE A 172 -9.52 -11.19 5.86
C PHE A 172 -9.25 -12.50 5.11
N SER A 173 -8.43 -13.39 5.68
CA SER A 173 -8.15 -14.71 5.10
C SER A 173 -9.42 -15.51 4.81
N ASP A 174 -10.38 -15.51 5.73
CA ASP A 174 -11.64 -16.25 5.59
C ASP A 174 -12.51 -15.64 4.49
N ALA A 175 -12.55 -14.30 4.41
CA ALA A 175 -13.24 -13.59 3.34
C ALA A 175 -12.64 -13.90 1.96
N LEU A 176 -11.30 -13.96 1.84
CA LEU A 176 -10.62 -14.37 0.60
C LEU A 176 -11.02 -15.77 0.17
N HIS A 177 -10.98 -16.75 1.08
CA HIS A 177 -11.39 -18.12 0.76
C HIS A 177 -12.86 -18.23 0.36
N ASN A 178 -13.75 -17.51 1.06
CA ASN A 178 -15.16 -17.45 0.70
C ASN A 178 -15.35 -16.85 -0.70
N TYR A 179 -14.70 -15.72 -1.00
CA TYR A 179 -14.78 -15.08 -2.30
C TYR A 179 -14.31 -16.00 -3.43
N ILE A 180 -13.13 -16.62 -3.29
CA ILE A 180 -12.55 -17.52 -4.29
C ILE A 180 -13.49 -18.71 -4.55
N ARG A 181 -14.03 -19.33 -3.49
CA ARG A 181 -14.95 -20.48 -3.60
C ARG A 181 -16.28 -20.10 -4.25
N GLU A 182 -16.93 -19.03 -3.78
CA GLU A 182 -18.27 -18.63 -4.23
C GLU A 182 -18.26 -18.15 -5.67
N ASN A 183 -17.21 -17.43 -6.08
CA ASN A 183 -17.05 -16.93 -7.44
C ASN A 183 -16.33 -17.92 -8.36
N LYS A 184 -15.94 -19.10 -7.85
CA LYS A 184 -15.21 -20.14 -8.59
C LYS A 184 -13.95 -19.61 -9.29
N VAL A 185 -13.26 -18.69 -8.63
CA VAL A 185 -12.00 -18.14 -9.12
C VAL A 185 -10.94 -19.23 -9.05
N VAL A 186 -10.13 -19.35 -10.10
CA VAL A 186 -8.91 -20.16 -10.08
C VAL A 186 -7.77 -19.19 -9.85
N PRO A 187 -7.21 -19.10 -8.63
CA PRO A 187 -6.13 -18.17 -8.34
C PRO A 187 -4.87 -18.55 -9.11
N THR A 188 -4.04 -17.56 -9.42
CA THR A 188 -2.77 -17.77 -10.13
C THR A 188 -1.69 -18.34 -9.21
N PHE A 189 -1.26 -17.57 -8.21
CA PHE A 189 -0.21 -17.99 -7.26
C PHE A 189 -0.56 -17.69 -5.79
N PHE A 190 -1.82 -17.37 -5.50
CA PHE A 190 -2.35 -17.19 -4.14
C PHE A 190 -2.08 -18.40 -3.22
N GLU A 191 -2.06 -19.62 -3.77
CA GLU A 191 -1.78 -20.82 -2.97
C GLU A 191 -0.34 -20.84 -2.39
N ASP A 192 0.61 -20.11 -3.00
CA ASP A 192 1.97 -19.92 -2.46
C ASP A 192 1.98 -19.07 -1.19
N HIS A 193 0.91 -18.27 -0.97
CA HIS A 193 0.71 -17.37 0.16
C HIS A 193 -0.21 -17.96 1.22
N LEU A 194 -0.36 -19.29 1.24
CA LEU A 194 -1.09 -20.01 2.27
C LEU A 194 -0.11 -20.75 3.18
N TRP A 195 -0.20 -20.50 4.48
CA TRP A 195 0.54 -21.29 5.46
C TRP A 195 -0.42 -22.19 6.25
N ASN A 196 0.03 -23.39 6.61
CA ASN A 196 -0.76 -24.29 7.43
C ASN A 196 -0.23 -24.24 8.88
N PRO A 197 -0.99 -23.68 9.84
CA PRO A 197 -0.56 -23.63 11.23
C PRO A 197 -0.49 -24.99 11.93
N GLY A 198 -0.82 -26.10 11.25
CA GLY A 198 -0.87 -27.43 11.85
C GLY A 198 -1.99 -27.57 12.90
N LEU A 199 -2.98 -26.68 12.87
CA LEU A 199 -4.11 -26.69 13.80
C LEU A 199 -4.99 -27.91 13.56
N SER A 200 -5.36 -28.60 14.63
CA SER A 200 -6.38 -29.64 14.57
C SER A 200 -7.71 -29.06 14.06
N ASP A 201 -8.47 -29.83 13.27
CA ASP A 201 -9.77 -29.41 12.72
C ASP A 201 -10.73 -28.86 13.80
N LYS A 202 -10.60 -29.35 15.03
CA LYS A 202 -11.41 -28.94 16.19
C LYS A 202 -11.12 -27.50 16.65
N LEU A 203 -9.85 -27.09 16.68
CA LEU A 203 -9.47 -25.70 17.03
C LEU A 203 -9.87 -24.75 15.91
N ARG A 204 -9.70 -25.18 14.66
CA ARG A 204 -10.08 -24.42 13.47
C ARG A 204 -11.58 -24.10 13.48
N ASN A 205 -12.43 -25.10 13.76
CA ASN A 205 -13.88 -24.94 13.85
C ASN A 205 -14.33 -24.03 15.02
N LEU A 206 -13.61 -24.05 16.15
CA LEU A 206 -13.92 -23.18 17.29
C LEU A 206 -13.60 -21.71 16.96
N MET A 207 -12.46 -21.44 16.34
CA MET A 207 -12.11 -20.10 15.84
C MET A 207 -13.16 -19.58 14.86
N TYR A 208 -13.64 -20.42 13.94
CA TYR A 208 -14.69 -20.03 12.99
C TYR A 208 -16.03 -19.72 13.66
N GLN A 209 -16.44 -20.48 14.68
CA GLN A 209 -17.64 -20.13 15.45
C GLN A 209 -17.51 -18.74 16.08
N LEU A 210 -16.35 -18.41 16.65
CA LEU A 210 -16.12 -17.09 17.26
C LEU A 210 -16.08 -15.97 16.21
N LEU A 211 -15.43 -16.20 15.07
CA LEU A 211 -15.37 -15.21 13.99
C LEU A 211 -16.71 -15.03 13.28
N SER A 212 -17.49 -16.09 13.04
CA SER A 212 -18.84 -15.98 12.44
C SER A 212 -19.84 -15.22 13.32
N ILE A 213 -19.65 -15.25 14.65
CA ILE A 213 -20.39 -14.38 15.59
C ILE A 213 -19.99 -12.91 15.40
N ARG A 214 -18.69 -12.65 15.18
CA ARG A 214 -18.13 -11.29 15.03
C ARG A 214 -18.29 -10.72 13.62
N PHE A 215 -18.41 -11.58 12.62
CA PHE A 215 -18.55 -11.28 11.19
C PHE A 215 -19.68 -12.13 10.60
N PRO A 216 -20.95 -11.69 10.73
CA PRO A 216 -22.14 -12.47 10.37
C PRO A 216 -22.22 -12.87 8.88
N LEU A 217 -21.41 -12.25 8.02
CA LEU A 217 -21.34 -12.52 6.58
C LEU A 217 -20.52 -13.78 6.23
N MET A 218 -19.85 -14.42 7.20
CA MET A 218 -19.06 -15.62 6.94
C MET A 218 -19.90 -16.91 7.04
N LYS A 219 -20.07 -17.64 5.93
CA LYS A 219 -20.75 -18.96 5.92
C LYS A 219 -19.79 -20.11 6.27
N ASN A 220 -20.22 -20.94 7.23
CA ASN A 220 -19.46 -21.96 7.97
C ASN A 220 -19.16 -23.29 7.22
N ASP A 221 -18.66 -23.28 5.98
CA ASP A 221 -18.21 -24.55 5.36
C ASP A 221 -16.87 -24.43 4.63
N LEU A 222 -15.84 -24.10 5.40
CA LEU A 222 -14.52 -23.80 4.92
C LEU A 222 -13.62 -25.03 5.04
N LYS A 223 -13.60 -25.88 4.01
CA LYS A 223 -12.43 -26.73 3.70
C LYS A 223 -11.29 -25.84 3.22
N ILE A 224 -10.75 -25.04 4.14
CA ILE A 224 -9.66 -24.10 3.90
C ILE A 224 -8.36 -24.89 3.71
N LYS A 225 -7.64 -24.60 2.62
CA LYS A 225 -6.34 -25.22 2.29
C LYS A 225 -5.16 -24.66 3.11
N GLY A 226 -5.36 -23.58 3.86
CA GLY A 226 -4.34 -22.92 4.69
C GLY A 226 -4.80 -21.51 5.08
N VAL A 227 -4.11 -20.83 5.98
CA VAL A 227 -4.41 -19.45 6.33
C VAL A 227 -3.59 -18.54 5.39
N TYR A 228 -4.20 -17.48 4.87
CA TYR A 228 -3.49 -16.47 4.08
C TYR A 228 -2.38 -15.84 4.93
N ASP A 229 -1.16 -15.83 4.42
CA ASP A 229 0.02 -15.53 5.21
C ASP A 229 0.22 -14.03 5.53
N ASN A 230 -0.61 -13.17 4.93
CA ASN A 230 -0.52 -11.70 4.95
C ASN A 230 0.80 -11.12 4.41
N TRP A 231 1.62 -11.92 3.74
CA TRP A 231 2.76 -11.41 3.00
C TRP A 231 2.28 -10.75 1.71
N GLY A 232 2.81 -9.55 1.47
CA GLY A 232 2.43 -8.75 0.34
C GLY A 232 3.51 -7.77 -0.07
N TYR A 233 3.15 -6.93 -1.02
CA TYR A 233 4.03 -5.92 -1.59
C TYR A 233 3.88 -4.64 -0.79
N PHE A 234 4.96 -4.14 -0.19
CA PHE A 234 4.91 -2.95 0.64
C PHE A 234 4.68 -1.72 -0.23
N ASN A 235 3.41 -1.37 -0.37
CA ASN A 235 2.88 -0.54 -1.45
C ASN A 235 2.98 0.97 -1.21
N ASN A 236 3.82 1.43 -0.26
CA ASN A 236 4.30 2.82 -0.25
C ASN A 236 5.10 3.15 -1.53
N PHE A 237 5.71 2.12 -2.12
CA PHE A 237 6.17 2.12 -3.51
C PHE A 237 5.52 0.96 -4.27
N PHE A 238 4.89 1.27 -5.39
CA PHE A 238 4.60 0.28 -6.43
C PHE A 238 4.56 0.95 -7.81
N ILE A 239 4.73 0.16 -8.86
CA ILE A 239 4.52 0.55 -10.26
C ILE A 239 3.61 -0.48 -10.91
N SER A 240 2.56 -0.08 -11.61
CA SER A 240 1.62 -1.05 -12.17
C SER A 240 0.86 -0.55 -13.39
N LYS A 241 0.52 -1.50 -14.27
CA LYS A 241 -0.29 -1.30 -15.46
C LYS A 241 -1.77 -1.19 -15.07
N LEU A 242 -2.43 -0.11 -15.46
CA LEU A 242 -3.82 0.16 -15.05
C LEU A 242 -4.81 -0.86 -15.63
N SER A 243 -4.51 -1.47 -16.78
CA SER A 243 -5.39 -2.47 -17.40
C SER A 243 -5.65 -3.68 -16.49
N PHE A 244 -4.69 -4.05 -15.63
CA PHE A 244 -4.89 -5.10 -14.64
C PHE A 244 -5.98 -4.70 -13.63
N TRP A 245 -5.81 -3.53 -13.01
CA TRP A 245 -6.74 -3.01 -12.00
C TRP A 245 -8.13 -2.74 -12.56
N LYS A 246 -8.22 -2.34 -13.84
CA LYS A 246 -9.48 -2.07 -14.54
C LYS A 246 -10.13 -3.32 -15.13
N SER A 247 -9.49 -4.48 -15.05
CA SER A 247 -10.08 -5.73 -15.53
C SER A 247 -11.31 -6.10 -14.71
N GLU A 248 -12.32 -6.69 -15.38
CA GLU A 248 -13.58 -7.09 -14.75
C GLU A 248 -13.40 -7.98 -13.50
N PRO A 249 -12.57 -9.05 -13.50
CA PRO A 249 -12.41 -9.89 -12.31
C PRO A 249 -11.77 -9.15 -11.12
N VAL A 250 -10.82 -8.23 -11.39
CA VAL A 250 -10.17 -7.44 -10.34
C VAL A 250 -11.14 -6.39 -9.79
N GLN A 251 -11.89 -5.71 -10.65
CA GLN A 251 -12.92 -4.75 -10.23
C GLN A 251 -14.00 -5.42 -9.39
N HIS A 252 -14.49 -6.60 -9.81
CA HIS A 252 -15.48 -7.36 -9.03
C HIS A 252 -14.93 -7.73 -7.64
N PHE A 253 -13.67 -8.15 -7.54
CA PHE A 253 -13.01 -8.44 -6.28
C PHE A 253 -12.91 -7.19 -5.39
N LEU A 254 -12.33 -6.10 -5.90
CA LEU A 254 -12.10 -4.88 -5.11
C LEU A 254 -13.42 -4.30 -4.60
N HIS A 255 -14.46 -4.25 -5.45
CA HIS A 255 -15.78 -3.77 -5.04
C HIS A 255 -16.49 -4.73 -4.07
N HIS A 256 -16.34 -6.05 -4.23
CA HIS A 256 -16.89 -7.01 -3.26
C HIS A 256 -16.36 -6.74 -1.84
N PHE A 257 -15.05 -6.56 -1.72
CA PHE A 257 -14.42 -6.30 -0.42
C PHE A 257 -14.70 -4.87 0.10
N ASP A 258 -14.82 -3.87 -0.77
CA ASP A 258 -15.29 -2.53 -0.38
C ASP A 258 -16.69 -2.59 0.25
N GLN A 259 -17.60 -3.34 -0.36
CA GLN A 259 -18.98 -3.52 0.13
C GLN A 259 -19.06 -4.23 1.48
N MET A 260 -18.04 -5.01 1.86
CA MET A 260 -17.96 -5.58 3.21
C MET A 260 -17.70 -4.52 4.28
N GLY A 261 -17.23 -3.33 3.91
CA GLY A 261 -17.00 -2.20 4.81
C GLY A 261 -15.80 -2.34 5.73
N ALA A 262 -15.06 -3.44 5.64
CA ALA A 262 -14.04 -3.79 6.61
C ALA A 262 -12.82 -2.87 6.59
N SER A 263 -12.58 -2.12 5.52
CA SER A 263 -11.57 -1.06 5.50
C SER A 263 -11.91 0.14 6.38
N HIS A 264 -13.20 0.42 6.63
CA HIS A 264 -13.65 1.52 7.48
C HIS A 264 -14.06 1.07 8.89
N ILE A 265 -14.72 -0.09 9.00
CA ILE A 265 -15.18 -0.66 10.28
C ILE A 265 -14.01 -1.31 11.03
N TYR A 266 -13.09 -1.92 10.27
CA TYR A 266 -11.86 -2.52 10.79
C TYR A 266 -10.64 -1.81 10.18
N ARG A 267 -9.51 -2.52 10.02
CA ARG A 267 -8.28 -1.98 9.44
C ARG A 267 -7.74 -2.83 8.28
N TRP A 268 -8.63 -3.41 7.48
CA TRP A 268 -8.22 -4.01 6.21
C TRP A 268 -7.70 -2.90 5.30
N ASN A 269 -6.41 -2.99 4.96
CA ASN A 269 -5.68 -1.92 4.30
C ASN A 269 -5.41 -2.26 2.82
N ASP A 270 -4.89 -1.27 2.12
CA ASP A 270 -4.49 -1.34 0.73
C ASP A 270 -3.38 -2.36 0.47
N LEU A 271 -2.42 -2.54 1.38
CA LEU A 271 -1.34 -3.52 1.23
C LEU A 271 -1.90 -4.94 1.06
N VAL A 272 -2.74 -5.41 1.98
CA VAL A 272 -3.28 -6.77 1.91
C VAL A 272 -4.30 -6.94 0.79
N MET A 273 -5.08 -5.89 0.51
CA MET A 273 -6.08 -5.86 -0.56
C MET A 273 -5.44 -5.95 -1.95
N GLN A 274 -4.46 -5.08 -2.24
CA GLN A 274 -3.75 -5.09 -3.52
C GLN A 274 -2.93 -6.35 -3.70
N SER A 275 -2.23 -6.80 -2.64
CA SER A 275 -1.42 -8.03 -2.71
C SER A 275 -2.27 -9.25 -3.02
N ALA A 276 -3.42 -9.40 -2.34
CA ALA A 276 -4.35 -10.48 -2.62
C ALA A 276 -4.90 -10.40 -4.06
N ALA A 277 -5.25 -9.21 -4.56
CA ALA A 277 -5.70 -9.06 -5.95
C ALA A 277 -4.62 -9.52 -6.95
N VAL A 278 -3.37 -9.10 -6.77
CA VAL A 278 -2.24 -9.51 -7.63
C VAL A 278 -2.03 -11.03 -7.56
N GLN A 279 -1.98 -11.61 -6.35
CA GLN A 279 -1.75 -13.05 -6.16
C GLN A 279 -2.90 -13.93 -6.67
N ILE A 280 -4.12 -13.41 -6.71
CA ILE A 280 -5.29 -14.15 -7.21
C ILE A 280 -5.41 -14.03 -8.73
N PHE A 281 -5.17 -12.86 -9.32
CA PHE A 281 -5.55 -12.57 -10.71
C PHE A 281 -4.38 -12.34 -11.69
N MET A 282 -3.17 -12.05 -11.21
CA MET A 282 -2.01 -11.78 -12.07
C MET A 282 -1.13 -13.03 -12.21
N GLU A 283 -0.59 -13.30 -13.40
CA GLU A 283 0.44 -14.34 -13.56
C GLU A 283 1.69 -13.97 -12.76
N LYS A 284 2.30 -14.94 -12.05
CA LYS A 284 3.43 -14.69 -11.14
C LYS A 284 4.61 -14.03 -11.84
N GLU A 285 4.86 -14.41 -13.09
CA GLU A 285 5.95 -13.93 -13.93
C GLU A 285 5.79 -12.47 -14.36
N ARG A 286 4.58 -11.90 -14.21
CA ARG A 286 4.30 -10.47 -14.46
C ARG A 286 4.66 -9.57 -13.28
N VAL A 287 5.01 -10.16 -12.13
CA VAL A 287 5.39 -9.43 -10.92
C VAL A 287 6.90 -9.28 -10.85
N HIS A 288 7.38 -8.06 -10.67
CA HIS A 288 8.81 -7.75 -10.57
C HIS A 288 9.17 -7.12 -9.23
N LYS A 289 10.25 -7.59 -8.61
CA LYS A 289 10.84 -6.94 -7.44
C LYS A 289 12.08 -6.18 -7.88
N PHE A 290 12.06 -4.86 -7.70
CA PHE A 290 13.24 -4.02 -7.88
C PHE A 290 14.20 -4.23 -6.72
N GLU A 291 15.46 -4.53 -7.01
CA GLU A 291 16.49 -4.79 -6.00
C GLU A 291 17.76 -3.97 -6.21
N ASP A 292 17.84 -3.20 -7.28
CA ASP A 292 19.01 -2.50 -7.80
C ASP A 292 19.29 -1.16 -7.09
N TRP A 293 18.26 -0.41 -6.70
CA TRP A 293 18.40 0.92 -6.09
C TRP A 293 18.03 0.98 -4.59
N THR A 294 18.68 1.89 -3.87
CA THR A 294 18.42 2.13 -2.44
C THR A 294 17.16 2.98 -2.25
N TYR A 295 16.29 2.50 -1.36
CA TYR A 295 14.99 3.09 -1.09
C TYR A 295 14.73 3.18 0.41
N GLU A 296 14.06 4.23 0.85
CA GLU A 296 13.67 4.43 2.23
C GLU A 296 12.18 4.77 2.33
N HIS A 297 11.53 4.16 3.31
CA HIS A 297 10.21 4.51 3.81
C HIS A 297 10.24 4.21 5.31
N ALA A 298 10.27 5.24 6.16
CA ALA A 298 10.62 5.05 7.55
C ALA A 298 9.88 6.02 8.49
N THR A 299 9.27 5.46 9.52
CA THR A 299 8.70 6.24 10.63
C THR A 299 9.75 6.41 11.72
N ILE A 300 10.25 7.64 11.87
CA ILE A 300 11.22 8.01 12.92
C ILE A 300 10.53 8.83 14.00
N ARG A 301 10.59 8.38 15.26
CA ARG A 301 10.16 9.18 16.42
C ARG A 301 11.27 9.31 17.44
N LYS A 302 11.54 10.55 17.86
CA LYS A 302 12.61 10.89 18.82
C LYS A 302 13.97 10.30 18.42
N GLY A 303 14.25 10.23 17.12
CA GLY A 303 15.48 9.67 16.56
C GLY A 303 15.52 8.15 16.43
N ILE A 304 14.47 7.43 16.82
CA ILE A 304 14.39 5.97 16.79
C ILE A 304 13.50 5.52 15.63
N LEU A 305 13.94 4.48 14.91
CA LEU A 305 13.13 3.81 13.90
C LEU A 305 12.01 2.99 14.54
N GLU A 306 10.76 3.39 14.33
CA GLU A 306 9.55 2.72 14.85
C GLU A 306 8.81 1.87 13.81
N TYR A 307 8.99 2.14 12.51
CA TYR A 307 8.40 1.35 11.42
C TYR A 307 9.14 1.59 10.10
N GLY A 308 9.09 0.62 9.17
CA GLY A 308 9.75 0.73 7.87
C GLY A 308 11.27 0.60 7.95
N GLY A 309 11.99 1.30 7.08
CA GLY A 309 13.45 1.28 7.03
C GLY A 309 14.05 1.86 5.77
N ILE A 310 15.34 1.56 5.58
CA ILE A 310 16.09 1.80 4.36
C ILE A 310 16.63 0.47 3.83
N TRP A 311 16.36 0.19 2.55
CA TRP A 311 16.76 -1.03 1.86
C TRP A 311 17.84 -0.73 0.85
N LEU A 312 19.00 -1.36 1.03
CA LEU A 312 20.15 -1.19 0.14
C LEU A 312 19.84 -1.76 -1.25
N GLY A 313 20.18 -0.99 -2.28
CA GLY A 313 20.21 -1.47 -3.66
C GLY A 313 21.42 -2.35 -3.94
N THR A 314 21.25 -3.41 -4.73
CA THR A 314 22.34 -4.31 -5.16
C THR A 314 23.39 -3.61 -6.01
N GLU A 315 23.03 -2.49 -6.66
CA GLU A 315 23.95 -1.66 -7.44
C GLU A 315 24.57 -0.51 -6.63
N ASP A 316 24.02 -0.20 -5.44
CA ASP A 316 24.58 0.78 -4.50
C ASP A 316 25.70 0.17 -3.64
N LYS A 317 26.89 0.07 -4.22
CA LYS A 317 28.05 -0.56 -3.56
C LYS A 317 28.56 0.21 -2.36
N GLU A 318 28.34 1.53 -2.32
CA GLU A 318 28.90 2.37 -1.25
C GLU A 318 28.02 2.34 -0.01
N ALA A 319 26.71 2.16 -0.17
CA ALA A 319 25.72 2.11 0.91
C ALA A 319 25.83 3.33 1.84
N LYS A 320 26.16 4.50 1.29
CA LYS A 320 26.45 5.72 2.07
C LYS A 320 25.25 6.14 2.91
N ASP A 321 24.08 6.23 2.29
CA ASP A 321 22.84 6.65 2.96
C ASP A 321 22.38 5.60 3.97
N VAL A 322 22.50 4.31 3.66
CA VAL A 322 22.21 3.21 4.61
C VAL A 322 23.10 3.27 5.84
N LYS A 323 24.42 3.46 5.67
CA LYS A 323 25.37 3.60 6.79
C LYS A 323 25.05 4.83 7.64
N ALA A 324 24.71 5.96 7.00
CA ALA A 324 24.32 7.19 7.69
C ALA A 324 23.00 7.02 8.45
N PHE A 325 22.03 6.31 7.87
CA PHE A 325 20.76 5.99 8.50
C PHE A 325 20.95 5.11 9.74
N ILE A 326 21.69 4.00 9.63
CA ILE A 326 22.02 3.12 10.76
C ILE A 326 22.74 3.91 11.86
N LYS A 327 23.69 4.78 11.51
CA LYS A 327 24.40 5.61 12.49
C LYS A 327 23.46 6.53 13.28
N ARG A 328 22.39 7.04 12.64
CA ARG A 328 21.41 7.93 13.26
C ARG A 328 20.34 7.17 14.06
N HIS A 329 19.89 6.01 13.57
CA HIS A 329 18.68 5.33 14.06
C HIS A 329 18.94 3.94 14.67
N GLY A 330 20.19 3.50 14.69
CA GLY A 330 20.65 2.25 15.30
C GLY A 330 20.46 1.00 14.43
N LYS A 331 19.52 1.00 13.48
CA LYS A 331 19.21 -0.11 12.58
C LYS A 331 18.72 0.41 11.23
N ALA A 332 18.84 -0.42 10.18
CA ALA A 332 18.39 -0.08 8.84
C ALA A 332 16.89 -0.33 8.65
N VAL A 333 16.39 -1.46 9.18
CA VAL A 333 15.02 -1.90 8.99
C VAL A 333 14.41 -2.24 10.35
N PHE A 334 13.14 -1.90 10.51
CA PHE A 334 12.34 -2.29 11.64
C PHE A 334 11.92 -3.76 11.51
N ASP A 335 12.16 -4.54 12.56
CA ASP A 335 11.81 -5.95 12.60
C ASP A 335 10.37 -6.10 13.12
N LEU A 336 9.43 -6.35 12.20
CA LEU A 336 8.01 -6.55 12.53
C LEU A 336 7.78 -7.84 13.34
N GLU A 337 8.57 -8.90 13.11
CA GLU A 337 8.42 -10.20 13.78
C GLU A 337 8.81 -10.14 15.26
N LYS A 338 9.74 -9.25 15.63
CA LYS A 338 10.18 -9.09 17.03
C LYS A 338 9.31 -8.19 17.89
N THR A 339 8.32 -7.51 17.30
CA THR A 339 7.60 -6.43 17.98
C THR A 339 6.15 -6.78 18.32
N PHE A 340 5.62 -7.91 17.82
CA PHE A 340 4.21 -8.26 17.94
C PHE A 340 3.93 -9.66 18.49
#